data_AF-A0A521NFF5-F1
#
_entry.id   AF-A0A521NFF5-F1
#
_cell.length_a   1.000
_cell.length_b   1.000
_cell.length_c   1.000
_cell.angle_alpha   90.00
_cell.angle_beta   90.00
_cell.angle_gamma   90.00
#
_symmetry.space_group_name_H-M   'P 1'
#
loop_
_entity.id
_entity.type
_entity.pdbx_description
1 polymer ?
#
loop_
_entity_poly.entity_id
_entity_poly.type
_entity_poly.pdbx_seq_one_letter_code
_entity_poly.pdbx_strand_id
1 'polypeptide(L)' 'MAVIPDHPKDAGTWTRLEGREGFALWRRERLTLAPVTTYYVVAPPRQSEILSDEAKARARFNELAGVPGRETAL' A
#
# COMPACT_ATOMS: atom_id res chain seq x y z
N MET A 1 -16.79 10.74 11.70
CA MET A 1 -15.39 10.27 11.52
C MET A 1 -15.40 9.27 10.37
N ALA A 2 -14.73 9.55 9.27
CA ALA A 2 -14.59 8.58 8.19
C ALA A 2 -13.62 7.49 8.67
N VAL A 3 -14.13 6.28 8.93
CA VAL A 3 -13.29 5.12 9.20
C VAL A 3 -12.68 4.72 7.87
N ILE A 4 -11.41 5.05 7.67
CA ILE A 4 -10.64 4.51 6.55
C ILE A 4 -10.42 3.04 6.89
N PRO A 5 -10.98 2.08 6.14
CA PRO A 5 -10.76 0.68 6.42
C PRO A 5 -9.27 0.38 6.28
N ASP A 6 -8.68 -0.35 7.24
CA ASP A 6 -7.25 -0.71 7.21
C ASP A 6 -6.92 -1.76 6.13
N HIS A 7 -7.97 -2.28 5.49
CA HIS A 7 -7.93 -3.31 4.46
C HIS A 7 -8.84 -2.94 3.27
N PRO A 8 -8.51 -3.41 2.06
CA PRO A 8 -9.41 -3.30 0.91
C PRO A 8 -10.70 -4.11 1.14
N LYS A 9 -11.79 -3.76 0.42
CA LYS A 9 -13.11 -4.41 0.55
C LYS A 9 -13.11 -5.94 0.34
N ASP A 10 -12.10 -6.47 -0.35
CA ASP A 10 -11.99 -7.89 -0.72
C ASP A 10 -10.80 -8.59 -0.04
N ALA A 11 -10.56 -8.37 1.26
CA ALA A 11 -9.35 -8.84 1.97
C ALA A 11 -8.96 -10.31 1.70
N GLY A 12 -9.91 -11.22 1.43
CA GLY A 12 -9.63 -12.61 1.06
C GLY A 12 -8.87 -12.81 -0.26
N THR A 13 -8.72 -11.76 -1.07
CA THR A 13 -7.94 -11.76 -2.33
C THR A 13 -6.66 -10.95 -2.21
N TRP A 14 -6.43 -10.27 -1.08
CA TRP A 14 -5.29 -9.39 -0.87
C TRP A 14 -4.36 -9.98 0.20
N THR A 15 -3.10 -10.16 -0.18
CA THR A 15 -2.03 -10.57 0.72
C THR A 15 -1.41 -9.33 1.35
N ARG A 16 -1.40 -9.25 2.68
CA ARG A 16 -0.67 -8.18 3.38
C ARG A 16 0.82 -8.40 3.23
N LEU A 17 1.53 -7.42 2.67
CA LEU A 17 2.98 -7.43 2.54
C LEU A 17 3.65 -6.78 3.74
N GLU A 18 3.13 -5.62 4.17
CA GLU A 18 3.69 -4.86 5.30
C GLU A 18 2.58 -4.18 6.10
N GLY A 19 2.87 -3.90 7.38
CA GLY A 19 1.97 -3.20 8.29
C GLY A 19 2.74 -2.50 9.40
N ARG A 20 2.43 -1.22 9.66
CA ARG A 20 3.05 -0.41 10.72
C ARG A 20 2.06 0.64 11.19
N GLU A 21 1.85 0.83 12.50
CA GLU A 21 1.12 1.97 13.10
C GLU A 21 -0.04 2.57 12.26
N GLY A 22 -1.00 1.73 11.83
CA GLY A 22 -2.15 2.16 11.02
C GLY A 22 -1.93 2.18 9.49
N PHE A 23 -0.69 2.10 9.03
CA PHE A 23 -0.30 1.89 7.64
C PHE A 23 -0.30 0.41 7.26
N ALA A 24 -0.68 0.11 6.02
CA ALA A 24 -0.58 -1.23 5.48
C ALA A 24 -0.30 -1.21 3.98
N LEU A 25 0.54 -2.14 3.53
CA LEU A 25 0.75 -2.43 2.11
C LEU A 25 0.15 -3.81 1.83
N TRP A 26 -0.76 -3.86 0.88
CA TRP A 26 -1.41 -5.07 0.41
C TRP A 26 -1.07 -5.32 -1.06
N ARG A 27 -1.02 -6.60 -1.45
CA ARG A 27 -0.83 -7.06 -2.83
C ARG A 27 -1.98 -7.96 -3.21
N ARG A 28 -2.47 -7.82 -4.44
CA ARG A 28 -3.37 -8.79 -5.09
C ARG A 28 -2.83 -9.14 -6.46
N GLU A 29 -2.89 -10.42 -6.79
CA GLU A 29 -2.61 -10.91 -8.14
C GLU A 29 -3.92 -11.35 -8.79
N ARG A 30 -4.23 -10.78 -9.95
CA ARG A 30 -5.35 -11.23 -10.76
C ARG A 30 -4.82 -12.08 -11.91
N LEU A 31 -5.06 -13.38 -11.88
CA LEU A 31 -4.55 -14.35 -12.86
C LEU A 31 -5.51 -14.63 -14.04
N THR A 32 -6.67 -13.99 -14.08
CA THR A 32 -7.79 -14.49 -14.91
C THR A 32 -7.68 -14.17 -16.41
N LEU A 33 -6.94 -13.14 -16.85
CA LEU A 33 -6.85 -12.75 -18.27
C LEU A 33 -5.53 -12.02 -18.64
N ALA A 34 -4.95 -11.28 -17.70
CA ALA A 34 -3.58 -10.80 -17.75
C ALA A 34 -3.09 -10.76 -16.29
N PRO A 35 -1.90 -11.30 -15.96
CA PRO A 35 -1.37 -11.24 -14.61
C PRO A 35 -1.13 -9.76 -14.26
N VAL A 36 -2.09 -9.19 -13.54
CA VAL A 36 -1.99 -7.83 -13.01
C VAL A 36 -1.75 -7.95 -11.52
N THR A 37 -0.59 -7.48 -11.11
CA THR A 37 -0.28 -7.30 -9.69
C THR A 37 -0.72 -5.90 -9.30
N THR A 38 -1.61 -5.83 -8.33
CA THR A 38 -2.12 -4.58 -7.77
C THR A 38 -1.62 -4.45 -6.34
N TYR A 39 -1.19 -3.26 -5.99
CA TYR A 39 -0.73 -2.89 -4.67
C TYR A 39 -1.67 -1.85 -4.10
N TYR A 40 -2.05 -2.01 -2.83
CA TYR A 40 -2.93 -1.11 -2.12
C TYR A 40 -2.20 -0.59 -0.89
N VAL A 41 -1.96 0.71 -0.86
CA VAL A 41 -1.30 1.41 0.24
C VAL A 41 -2.38 2.06 1.09
N VAL A 42 -2.36 1.78 2.38
CA VAL A 42 -3.23 2.38 3.39
C VAL A 42 -2.39 3.28 4.27
N ALA A 43 -2.80 4.54 4.42
CA ALA A 43 -2.11 5.55 5.24
C ALA A 43 -3.11 6.48 5.94
N PRO A 44 -3.74 6.08 7.06
CA PRO A 44 -4.66 6.93 7.81
C PRO A 44 -3.91 8.05 8.56
N PRO A 45 -4.45 9.28 8.69
CA PRO A 45 -5.71 9.80 8.13
C PRO A 45 -5.60 10.25 6.65
N ARG A 46 -4.44 10.01 6.02
CA ARG A 46 -3.94 10.61 4.79
C ARG A 46 -4.22 9.83 3.50
N GLN A 47 -5.30 9.05 3.42
CA GLN A 47 -5.79 8.35 2.20
C GLN A 47 -5.25 6.91 1.98
N SER A 48 -5.87 6.26 1.00
CA SER A 48 -5.46 4.97 0.45
C SER A 48 -5.24 5.09 -1.05
N GLU A 49 -4.19 4.47 -1.58
CA GLU A 49 -3.82 4.55 -3.01
C GLU A 49 -3.69 3.15 -3.62
N ILE A 50 -4.10 3.01 -4.89
CA ILE A 50 -4.01 1.76 -5.65
C ILE A 50 -2.98 1.93 -6.77
N LEU A 51 -1.98 1.06 -6.81
CA LEU A 51 -0.88 1.11 -7.76
C LEU A 51 -0.69 -0.25 -8.44
N SER A 52 -0.18 -0.25 -9.67
CA SER A 52 0.11 -1.49 -10.43
C SER A 52 1.61 -1.86 -10.43
N ASP A 53 2.44 -1.07 -9.75
CA ASP A 53 3.89 -1.23 -9.70
C ASP A 53 4.37 -1.36 -8.25
N GLU A 54 5.18 -2.37 -7.95
CA GLU A 54 5.62 -2.65 -6.58
C GLU A 54 6.55 -1.56 -6.05
N ALA A 55 7.51 -1.12 -6.88
CA ALA A 55 8.51 -0.16 -6.46
C ALA A 55 7.86 1.18 -6.10
N LYS A 56 6.89 1.63 -6.91
CA LYS A 56 6.09 2.82 -6.62
C LYS A 56 5.24 2.64 -5.36
N ALA A 57 4.60 1.50 -5.18
CA ALA A 57 3.78 1.25 -4.00
C ALA A 57 4.60 1.22 -2.71
N ARG A 58 5.78 0.60 -2.74
CA ARG A 58 6.73 0.59 -1.63
C ARG A 58 7.27 1.99 -1.33
N ALA A 59 7.64 2.74 -2.37
CA ALA A 59 8.12 4.12 -2.22
C ALA A 59 7.04 5.01 -1.57
N ARG A 60 5.78 4.91 -2.03
CA ARG A 60 4.64 5.61 -1.42
C ARG A 60 4.37 5.18 0.00
N PHE A 61 4.40 3.88 0.29
CA PHE A 61 4.25 3.39 1.66
C PHE A 61 5.35 3.96 2.58
N ASN A 62 6.60 3.98 2.14
CA ASN A 62 7.72 4.54 2.91
C ASN A 62 7.61 6.06 3.11
N GLU A 63 7.28 6.81 2.05
CA GLU A 63 7.03 8.26 2.11
C GLU A 63 5.91 8.58 3.11
N LEU A 64 4.80 7.84 3.05
CA LEU A 64 3.63 8.05 3.91
C LEU A 64 3.85 7.61 5.36
N ALA A 65 4.54 6.49 5.56
CA ALA A 65 4.94 5.99 6.88
C ALA A 65 6.03 6.84 7.53
N GLY A 66 6.47 7.92 6.88
CA GLY A 66 7.51 8.81 7.40
C GLY A 66 8.86 8.12 7.55
N VAL A 67 9.13 7.06 6.77
CA VAL A 67 10.50 6.61 6.56
C VAL A 67 11.11 7.69 5.68
N PRO A 68 11.97 8.58 6.22
CA PRO A 68 12.71 9.46 5.33
C PRO A 68 13.46 8.51 4.40
N GLY A 69 13.10 8.51 3.11
CA GLY A 69 14.06 8.11 2.11
C GLY A 69 15.30 8.91 2.47
N ARG A 70 16.40 8.22 2.79
CA ARG A 70 17.64 8.83 3.25
C ARG A 70 17.97 10.00 2.32
N GLU A 71 17.54 11.18 2.70
CA GLU A 71 18.03 12.44 2.19
C GLU A 71 19.33 12.61 2.95
N THR A 72 20.35 11.91 2.46
CA THR A 72 21.73 12.10 2.88
C THR A 72 22.45 12.72 1.69
N ALA A 73 22.49 14.05 1.69
CA ALA A 73 23.60 14.90 1.24
C ALA A 73 23.09 16.35 1.36
N LEU A 74 23.47 17.07 2.42
CA LEU A 74 24.64 17.98 2.46
C LEU A 74 24.47 19.19 1.53
#